data_AF-A0A158D4U9-F1
#
_entry.id   AF-A0A158D4U9-F1
#
_cell.length_a   1.000
_cell.length_b   1.000
_cell.length_c   1.000
_cell.angle_alpha   90.00
_cell.angle_beta   90.00
_cell.angle_gamma   90.00
#
_symmetry.space_group_name_H-M   'P 1'
#
loop_
_entity.id
_entity.type
_entity.pdbx_description
1 polymer ?
#
loop_
_entity_poly.entity_id
_entity_poly.type
_entity_poly.pdbx_seq_one_letter_code
_entity_poly.pdbx_strand_id
1 'polypeptide(L)'
;MDDNDHEFHFRSLLLGDQLSLEAFELVGDDETAGYRFQILGEAESEPFALLGRLVQKMKRALSMKHLEPDAGRLLIANTTVRGRIEWNGEEHAPQPCVMIDGRRIEWNDLGAMLLAFEGWQFRLEMLDPSDEA
;
A
#
# COMPACT_ATOMS: atom_id res chain seq x y z
N MET A 1 8.71 -2.20 -14.55
CA MET A 1 9.29 -2.38 -13.21
C MET A 1 9.65 -0.99 -12.74
N ASP A 2 9.29 -0.60 -11.52
CA ASP A 2 9.76 0.68 -10.98
C ASP A 2 11.29 0.66 -11.02
N ASP A 3 11.93 1.67 -11.59
CA ASP A 3 13.40 1.73 -11.74
C ASP A 3 14.07 2.25 -10.46
N ASN A 4 13.30 2.34 -9.37
CA ASN A 4 13.77 2.71 -8.05
C ASN A 4 14.10 1.46 -7.26
N ASP A 5 15.27 1.46 -6.63
CA ASP A 5 15.62 0.47 -5.63
C ASP A 5 14.65 0.60 -4.44
N HIS A 6 14.02 -0.52 -4.07
CA HIS A 6 13.15 -0.60 -2.91
C HIS A 6 13.85 -1.43 -1.82
N GLU A 7 14.10 -0.83 -0.66
CA GLU A 7 14.64 -1.50 0.51
C GLU A 7 13.53 -1.77 1.53
N PHE A 8 13.50 -2.97 2.10
CA PHE A 8 12.44 -3.40 3.02
C PHE A 8 12.99 -3.95 4.34
N HIS A 9 12.41 -3.51 5.44
CA HIS A 9 12.52 -4.17 6.74
C HIS A 9 11.41 -5.18 6.94
N PHE A 10 11.76 -6.37 7.44
CA PHE A 10 10.82 -7.42 7.77
C PHE A 10 10.64 -7.53 9.28
N ARG A 11 9.39 -7.70 9.72
CA ARG A 11 9.05 -7.90 11.12
C ARG A 11 8.15 -9.12 11.27
N SER A 12 8.52 -9.98 12.21
CA SER A 12 7.72 -11.13 12.61
C SER A 12 7.11 -10.86 13.99
N LEU A 13 5.81 -11.06 14.13
CA LEU A 13 5.07 -10.88 15.37
C LEU A 13 4.32 -12.16 15.70
N LEU A 14 4.54 -12.71 16.91
CA LEU A 14 3.74 -13.82 17.45
C LEU A 14 2.56 -13.24 18.22
N LEU A 15 1.35 -13.50 17.74
CA LEU A 15 0.09 -12.96 18.23
C LEU A 15 -0.78 -14.10 18.76
N GLY A 16 -0.37 -14.71 19.87
CA GLY A 16 -1.07 -15.86 20.44
C GLY A 16 -0.97 -17.09 19.54
N ASP A 17 -2.09 -17.49 18.93
CA ASP A 17 -2.19 -18.61 17.99
C ASP A 17 -1.91 -18.20 16.53
N GLN A 18 -1.52 -16.94 16.30
CA GLN A 18 -1.17 -16.41 14.98
C GLN A 18 0.30 -15.97 14.87
N LEU A 19 0.83 -16.04 13.66
CA LEU A 19 2.10 -15.47 13.24
C LEU A 19 1.82 -14.42 12.17
N SER A 20 2.18 -13.16 12.45
CA SER A 20 2.14 -12.07 11.47
C SER A 20 3.55 -11.82 10.94
N LEU A 21 3.68 -11.77 9.62
CA LEU A 21 4.90 -11.33 8.95
C LEU A 21 4.60 -10.08 8.14
N GLU A 22 5.34 -9.03 8.42
CA GLU A 22 5.17 -7.70 7.84
C GLU A 22 6.44 -7.28 7.10
N ALA A 23 6.27 -6.49 6.05
CA ALA A 23 7.34 -5.80 5.34
C ALA A 23 7.03 -4.31 5.21
N PHE A 24 8.03 -3.47 5.47
CA PHE A 24 7.94 -2.01 5.45
C PHE A 24 9.05 -1.47 4.56
N GLU A 25 8.68 -0.66 3.57
CA GLU A 25 9.67 0.02 2.75
C GLU A 25 10.36 1.12 3.55
N LEU A 26 11.67 1.24 3.38
CA LEU A 26 12.45 2.32 3.99
C LEU A 26 12.37 3.57 3.12
N VAL A 27 11.51 4.52 3.52
CA VAL A 27 11.34 5.80 2.84
C VAL A 27 11.64 6.94 3.80
N GLY A 28 12.92 7.38 3.81
CA GLY A 28 13.37 8.43 4.72
C GLY A 28 13.20 8.04 6.19
N ASP A 29 12.78 8.98 7.04
CA ASP A 29 12.56 8.77 8.48
C ASP A 29 11.10 8.42 8.84
N ASP A 30 10.22 8.29 7.86
CA ASP A 30 8.79 8.03 8.07
C ASP A 30 8.43 6.56 7.83
N GLU A 31 8.30 5.79 8.91
CA GLU A 31 7.89 4.37 8.86
C GLU A 31 6.46 4.16 8.32
N THR A 32 5.65 5.23 8.20
CA THR A 32 4.30 5.17 7.62
C THR A 32 4.30 5.41 6.11
N ALA A 33 5.39 5.94 5.57
CA ALA A 33 5.59 6.15 4.14
C ALA A 33 5.96 4.83 3.43
N GLY A 34 5.89 4.83 2.10
CA GLY A 34 6.22 3.68 1.28
C GLY A 34 5.21 2.54 1.26
N TYR A 35 5.62 1.47 0.59
CA TYR A 35 4.91 0.20 0.55
C TYR A 35 4.92 -0.49 1.92
N ARG A 36 3.79 -1.10 2.26
CA ARG A 36 3.65 -1.96 3.44
C ARG A 36 2.86 -3.19 3.07
N PHE A 37 3.32 -4.33 3.56
CA PHE A 37 2.70 -5.62 3.31
C PHE A 37 2.59 -6.42 4.60
N GLN A 38 1.53 -7.20 4.71
CA GLN A 38 1.33 -8.14 5.81
C GLN A 38 0.82 -9.46 5.26
N ILE A 39 1.15 -10.54 5.96
CA ILE A 39 0.50 -11.84 5.83
C ILE A 39 0.33 -12.46 7.21
N LEU A 40 -0.80 -13.14 7.41
CA LEU A 40 -1.07 -13.90 8.63
C LEU A 40 -0.93 -15.40 8.34
N GLY A 41 -0.37 -16.11 9.31
CA GLY A 41 -0.37 -17.57 9.39
C GLY A 41 -0.74 -18.01 10.80
N GLU A 42 -0.90 -19.32 10.98
CA GLU A 42 -0.98 -19.94 12.31
C GLU A 42 0.38 -19.83 13.03
N ALA A 43 0.41 -19.83 14.36
CA ALA A 43 1.64 -19.72 15.15
C ALA A 43 2.67 -20.81 14.84
N GLU A 44 2.22 -22.00 14.42
CA GLU A 44 3.09 -23.12 14.04
C GLU A 44 3.47 -23.13 12.54
N SER A 45 3.06 -22.11 11.79
CA SER A 45 3.43 -21.98 10.39
C SER A 45 4.94 -21.92 10.22
N GLU A 46 5.46 -22.59 9.20
CA GLU A 46 6.89 -22.54 8.87
C GLU A 46 7.27 -21.11 8.43
N PRO A 47 8.19 -20.41 9.15
CA PRO A 47 8.44 -19.00 8.92
C PRO A 47 8.98 -18.66 7.53
N PHE A 48 9.82 -19.50 6.93
CA PHE A 48 10.40 -19.23 5.62
C PHE A 48 9.39 -19.42 4.48
N ALA A 49 8.44 -20.35 4.62
CA ALA A 49 7.32 -20.50 3.71
C ALA A 49 6.40 -19.28 3.75
N LEU A 50 6.14 -18.74 4.95
CA LEU A 50 5.35 -17.52 5.12
C LEU A 50 6.08 -16.30 4.53
N LEU A 51 7.39 -16.19 4.73
CA LEU A 51 8.24 -15.19 4.08
C LEU A 51 8.22 -15.31 2.55
N GLY A 52 8.30 -16.54 2.02
CA GLY A 52 8.18 -16.79 0.60
C GLY A 52 6.87 -16.25 0.02
N ARG A 53 5.75 -16.49 0.71
CA ARG A 53 4.43 -15.94 0.32
C ARG A 53 4.40 -14.41 0.36
N LEU A 54 4.95 -13.81 1.42
CA LEU A 54 5.03 -12.35 1.55
C LEU A 54 5.84 -11.73 0.41
N VAL A 55 7.01 -12.29 0.09
CA VAL A 55 7.85 -11.83 -1.02
C VAL A 55 7.11 -11.94 -2.37
N GLN A 56 6.31 -12.98 -2.58
CA GLN A 56 5.49 -13.07 -3.80
C GLN A 56 4.41 -12.00 -3.86
N LYS A 57 3.72 -11.71 -2.74
CA LYS A 57 2.76 -10.60 -2.63
C LYS A 57 3.43 -9.25 -2.95
N MET A 58 4.61 -9.00 -2.38
CA MET A 58 5.41 -7.79 -2.65
C MET A 58 5.73 -7.65 -4.15
N LYS A 59 6.26 -8.71 -4.78
CA LYS A 59 6.62 -8.68 -6.21
C LYS A 59 5.43 -8.40 -7.11
N ARG A 60 4.26 -8.99 -6.82
CA ARG A 60 3.03 -8.72 -7.57
C ARG A 60 2.63 -7.26 -7.43
N ALA A 61 2.57 -6.74 -6.21
CA ALA A 61 2.21 -5.34 -5.97
C ALA A 61 3.17 -4.36 -6.66
N LEU A 62 4.49 -4.56 -6.54
CA LEU A 62 5.50 -3.70 -7.17
C LEU A 62 5.49 -3.77 -8.71
N SER A 63 4.96 -4.85 -9.29
CA SER A 63 4.83 -4.99 -10.75
C SER A 63 3.65 -4.23 -11.34
N MET A 64 2.69 -3.82 -10.51
CA MET A 64 1.52 -3.04 -10.91
C MET A 64 1.73 -1.57 -10.58
N LYS A 65 1.32 -0.70 -11.51
CA LYS A 65 1.34 0.75 -11.31
C LYS A 65 -0.07 1.30 -11.47
N HIS A 66 -0.49 2.07 -10.47
CA HIS A 66 -1.77 2.74 -10.41
C HIS A 66 -1.65 4.23 -10.73
N LEU A 67 -0.46 4.80 -10.58
CA LEU A 67 -0.17 6.19 -10.89
C LEU A 67 0.80 6.32 -12.07
N GLU A 68 0.59 7.35 -12.88
CA GLU A 68 1.51 7.75 -13.93
C GLU A 68 1.77 9.26 -13.89
N PRO A 69 2.99 9.70 -14.24
CA PRO A 69 3.29 11.12 -14.36
C PRO A 69 2.70 11.68 -15.67
N ASP A 70 1.98 12.80 -15.58
CA ASP A 70 1.53 13.59 -16.72
C ASP A 70 1.79 15.07 -16.48
N ALA A 71 2.56 15.70 -17.36
CA ALA A 71 2.87 17.14 -17.32
C ALA A 71 3.25 17.70 -15.92
N GLY A 72 3.99 16.93 -15.11
CA GLY A 72 4.42 17.32 -13.76
C GLY A 72 3.37 17.08 -12.66
N ARG A 73 2.27 16.38 -12.97
CA ARG A 73 1.25 15.91 -12.03
C ARG A 73 1.22 14.39 -12.01
N LEU A 74 0.62 13.81 -10.97
CA LEU A 74 0.32 12.39 -10.93
C LEU A 74 -1.15 12.18 -11.32
N LEU A 75 -1.41 11.22 -12.19
CA LEU A 75 -2.75 10.80 -12.60
C LEU A 75 -2.95 9.31 -12.31
N ILE A 76 -4.21 8.90 -12.26
CA ILE A 76 -4.58 7.49 -12.21
C ILE A 76 -4.34 6.89 -13.60
N ALA A 77 -3.45 5.90 -13.70
CA ALA A 77 -2.99 5.35 -14.97
C ALA A 77 -4.06 4.55 -15.74
N ASN A 78 -5.06 4.00 -15.04
CA ASN A 78 -6.11 3.17 -15.63
C ASN A 78 -7.46 3.44 -14.93
N THR A 79 -8.28 2.41 -14.69
CA THR A 79 -9.57 2.53 -14.00
C THR A 79 -9.59 1.88 -12.62
N THR A 80 -8.44 1.35 -12.18
CA THR A 80 -8.30 0.67 -10.89
C THR A 80 -7.12 1.27 -10.14
N VAL A 81 -7.40 1.72 -8.92
CA VAL A 81 -6.42 2.21 -7.97
C VAL A 81 -6.51 1.34 -6.73
N ARG A 82 -5.36 0.89 -6.26
CA ARG A 82 -5.22 0.19 -4.98
C ARG A 82 -4.19 0.91 -4.15
N GLY A 83 -4.41 0.91 -2.86
CA GLY A 83 -3.53 1.58 -1.92
C GLY A 83 -3.93 1.28 -0.50
N ARG A 84 -3.23 1.92 0.43
CA ARG A 84 -3.48 1.83 1.86
C ARG A 84 -3.99 3.17 2.36
N ILE A 85 -5.10 3.18 3.10
CA ILE A 85 -5.59 4.38 3.76
C ILE A 85 -4.76 4.58 5.03
N GLU A 86 -4.29 5.80 5.25
CA GLU A 86 -3.46 6.19 6.40
C GLU A 86 -3.98 7.48 7.03
N TRP A 87 -3.59 7.73 8.28
CA TRP A 87 -3.89 9.01 8.91
C TRP A 87 -3.00 10.11 8.36
N ASN A 88 -3.58 11.29 8.11
CA ASN A 88 -2.80 12.40 7.55
C ASN A 88 -1.88 13.10 8.57
N GLY A 89 -2.02 12.83 9.87
CA GLY A 89 -1.24 13.47 10.93
C GLY A 89 -1.86 14.77 11.48
N GLU A 90 -3.00 15.21 10.95
CA GLU A 90 -3.66 16.45 11.34
C GLU A 90 -4.80 16.21 12.34
N GLU A 91 -4.71 16.78 13.53
CA GLU A 91 -5.70 16.59 14.60
C GLU A 91 -6.95 17.46 14.42
N HIS A 92 -6.78 18.69 13.91
CA HIS A 92 -7.85 19.69 13.86
C HIS A 92 -8.66 19.69 12.55
N ALA A 93 -8.19 18.97 11.54
CA ALA A 93 -8.87 18.77 10.27
C ALA A 93 -8.60 17.35 9.76
N PRO A 94 -9.07 16.32 10.48
CA PRO A 94 -8.71 14.94 10.17
C PRO A 94 -9.29 14.56 8.81
N GLN A 95 -8.40 14.20 7.89
CA GLN A 95 -8.71 13.55 6.63
C GLN A 95 -7.80 12.34 6.47
N PRO A 96 -8.23 11.28 5.77
CA PRO A 96 -7.31 10.23 5.38
C PRO A 96 -6.29 10.77 4.39
N CYS A 97 -5.09 10.21 4.39
CA CYS A 97 -4.23 10.20 3.20
C CYS A 97 -4.21 8.77 2.66
N VAL A 98 -3.69 8.59 1.45
CA VAL A 98 -3.56 7.26 0.85
C VAL A 98 -2.13 7.02 0.36
N MET A 99 -1.68 5.78 0.51
CA MET A 99 -0.42 5.29 -0.04
C MET A 99 -0.72 4.49 -1.30
N ILE A 100 -0.40 5.04 -2.46
CA ILE A 100 -0.60 4.41 -3.77
C ILE A 100 0.77 4.30 -4.44
N ASP A 101 1.12 3.11 -4.91
CA ASP A 101 2.45 2.82 -5.48
C ASP A 101 3.62 3.26 -4.57
N GLY A 102 3.45 3.13 -3.25
CA GLY A 102 4.43 3.55 -2.25
C GLY A 102 4.50 5.07 -2.03
N ARG A 103 3.67 5.85 -2.72
CA ARG A 103 3.65 7.32 -2.63
C ARG A 103 2.48 7.79 -1.78
N ARG A 104 2.74 8.75 -0.90
CA ARG A 104 1.71 9.43 -0.13
C ARG A 104 0.97 10.43 -1.02
N ILE A 105 -0.35 10.34 -1.01
CA ILE A 105 -1.28 11.21 -1.72
C ILE A 105 -2.29 11.75 -0.71
N GLU A 106 -2.41 13.07 -0.60
CA GLU A 106 -3.41 13.69 0.26
C GLU A 106 -4.82 13.51 -0.32
N TRP A 107 -5.85 13.53 0.54
CA TRP A 107 -7.22 13.27 0.11
C TRP A 107 -7.70 14.20 -1.00
N ASN A 108 -7.33 15.49 -0.91
CA ASN A 108 -7.69 16.48 -1.91
C ASN A 108 -7.03 16.21 -3.26
N ASP A 109 -5.79 15.71 -3.26
CA ASP A 109 -5.09 15.35 -4.50
C ASP A 109 -5.73 14.12 -5.15
N LEU A 110 -6.08 13.10 -4.36
CA LEU A 110 -6.84 11.95 -4.84
C LEU A 110 -8.19 12.40 -5.45
N GLY A 111 -8.91 13.29 -4.75
CA GLY A 111 -10.16 13.88 -5.24
C GLY A 111 -9.99 14.63 -6.56
N ALA A 112 -8.89 15.37 -6.73
CA ALA A 112 -8.58 16.04 -7.99
C ALA A 112 -8.30 15.05 -9.13
N MET A 113 -7.62 13.93 -8.86
CA MET A 113 -7.38 12.87 -9.85
C MET A 113 -8.69 12.22 -10.33
N LEU A 114 -9.70 12.12 -9.45
CA LEU A 114 -11.00 11.54 -9.80
C LEU A 114 -11.80 12.38 -10.81
N LEU A 115 -11.46 13.66 -11.01
CA LEU A 115 -12.13 14.51 -12.02
C LEU A 115 -12.00 13.93 -13.44
N ALA A 116 -10.97 13.13 -13.72
CA ALA A 116 -10.80 12.44 -15.00
C ALA A 116 -11.90 11.40 -15.29
N PHE A 117 -12.68 11.00 -14.28
CA PHE A 117 -13.72 9.97 -14.37
C PHE A 117 -15.14 10.55 -14.24
N GLU A 118 -15.36 11.80 -14.66
CA GLU A 118 -16.68 12.42 -14.65
C GLU A 118 -17.73 11.55 -15.36
N GLY A 119 -18.84 11.26 -14.68
CA GLY A 119 -19.93 10.43 -15.19
C GLY A 119 -19.76 8.91 -15.02
N TRP A 120 -18.64 8.45 -14.44
CA TRP A 120 -18.40 7.03 -14.19
C TRP A 120 -19.02 6.57 -12.86
N GLN A 121 -19.35 5.27 -12.80
CA GLN A 121 -19.68 4.60 -11.54
C GLN A 121 -18.40 4.09 -10.88
N PHE A 122 -18.32 4.11 -9.55
CA PHE A 122 -17.16 3.62 -8.81
C PHE A 122 -17.54 2.62 -7.72
N ARG A 123 -16.56 1.80 -7.31
CA ARG A 123 -16.65 0.89 -6.18
C ARG A 123 -15.45 1.09 -5.27
N LEU A 124 -15.71 1.12 -3.98
CA LEU A 124 -14.68 1.15 -2.94
C LEU A 124 -14.82 -0.10 -2.07
N GLU A 125 -13.71 -0.81 -1.88
CA GLU A 125 -13.64 -2.07 -1.15
C GLU A 125 -12.57 -1.97 -0.06
N MET A 126 -12.95 -2.29 1.18
CA MET A 126 -12.04 -2.30 2.33
C MET A 126 -11.54 -3.73 2.53
N LEU A 127 -10.23 -3.91 2.56
CA LEU A 127 -9.57 -5.20 2.73
C LEU A 127 -8.75 -5.20 4.02
N ASP A 128 -8.61 -6.37 4.65
CA ASP A 128 -7.67 -6.52 5.75
C ASP A 128 -6.22 -6.34 5.22
N PRO A 129 -5.28 -5.75 5.98
CA PRO A 129 -3.90 -5.58 5.51
C PRO A 129 -3.21 -6.89 5.09
N SER A 130 -3.66 -8.03 5.64
CA SER A 130 -3.15 -9.36 5.30
C SER A 130 -3.69 -9.91 3.97
N ASP A 131 -4.82 -9.39 3.47
CA ASP A 131 -5.45 -9.81 2.21
C ASP A 131 -4.69 -9.30 0.97
N GLU A 132 -4.95 -9.92 -0.18
CA GLU A 132 -4.43 -9.45 -1.48
C GLU A 132 -5.40 -8.44 -2.08
N ALA A 133 -4.88 -7.29 -2.54
CA ALA A 133 -5.66 -6.20 -3.15
C ALA A 133 -5.82 -6.36 -4.67
#